data_AF-A0A6B3N0W3-F1
#
_entry.id   AF-A0A6B3N0W3-F1
#
_cell.length_a   1.000
_cell.length_b   1.000
_cell.length_c   1.000
_cell.angle_alpha   90.00
_cell.angle_beta   90.00
_cell.angle_gamma   90.00
#
_symmetry.space_group_name_H-M   'P 1'
#
loop_
_entity.id
_entity.type
_entity.pdbx_description
1 polymer ?
#
loop_
_entity_poly.entity_id
_entity_poly.type
_entity_poly.pdbx_seq_one_letter_code
_entity_poly.pdbx_strand_id
1 'polypeptide(L)'
;WLKQARPEIVLLMAGTNDILFQNESPEDTVNEMILLIDKILAWSDQVYLFVSSIPSINPSALQDGTIKNQKADKYNNLLANLLTGESYKNKNIRFVDNRNLFTPDDMLEDGIHLTP
;
A
#
# COMPACT_ATOMS: atom_id res chain seq x y z
N TRP A 1 -3.61 19.20 4.00
CA TRP A 1 -4.84 18.44 3.67
C TRP A 1 -5.58 17.97 4.92
N LEU A 2 -4.96 17.22 5.86
CA LEU A 2 -5.63 16.72 7.09
C LEU A 2 -6.40 17.80 7.88
N LYS A 3 -5.77 18.95 8.17
CA LYS A 3 -6.43 20.06 8.89
C LYS A 3 -7.64 20.65 8.17
N GLN A 4 -7.67 20.59 6.83
CA GLN A 4 -8.74 21.16 6.02
C GLN A 4 -9.89 20.16 5.83
N ALA A 5 -9.55 18.91 5.49
CA ALA A 5 -10.52 17.84 5.27
C ALA A 5 -11.13 17.33 6.58
N ARG A 6 -10.35 17.34 7.68
CA ARG A 6 -10.71 16.80 9.00
C ARG A 6 -11.34 15.39 8.91
N PRO A 7 -10.64 14.41 8.31
CA PRO A 7 -11.22 13.10 8.08
C PRO A 7 -11.39 12.32 9.39
N GLU A 8 -12.50 11.61 9.52
CA GLU A 8 -12.68 10.57 10.56
C GLU A 8 -12.14 9.22 10.09
N ILE A 9 -12.16 8.97 8.78
CA ILE A 9 -11.65 7.76 8.13
C ILE A 9 -10.71 8.15 7.01
N VAL A 10 -9.57 7.45 6.93
CA VAL A 10 -8.63 7.54 5.81
C VAL A 10 -8.45 6.16 5.21
N LEU A 11 -8.64 6.07 3.89
CA LEU A 11 -8.30 4.90 3.09
C LEU A 11 -7.03 5.21 2.31
N LEU A 12 -5.99 4.41 2.51
CA LEU A 12 -4.67 4.63 1.93
C LEU A 12 -4.23 3.40 1.14
N MET A 13 -4.17 3.54 -0.18
CA MET A 13 -3.57 2.57 -1.10
C MET A 13 -2.54 3.33 -1.93
N ALA A 14 -1.26 3.07 -1.69
CA ALA A 14 -0.14 3.72 -2.36
C ALA A 14 1.11 2.84 -2.30
N GLY A 15 2.09 3.15 -3.15
CA GLY A 15 3.31 2.36 -3.35
C GLY A 15 3.44 1.75 -4.75
N THR A 16 2.34 1.65 -5.52
CA THR A 16 2.38 1.04 -6.86
C THR A 16 3.35 1.78 -7.79
N ASN A 17 3.29 3.11 -7.85
CA ASN A 17 4.16 3.86 -8.76
C ASN A 17 5.62 3.84 -8.31
N ASP A 18 5.84 3.93 -7.01
CA ASP A 18 7.13 3.89 -6.34
C ASP A 18 7.85 2.56 -6.65
N ILE A 19 7.13 1.44 -6.49
CA ILE A 19 7.66 0.10 -6.74
C ILE A 19 7.83 -0.22 -8.23
N LEU A 20 6.89 0.19 -9.08
CA LEU A 20 6.86 -0.22 -10.49
C LEU A 20 7.66 0.69 -11.43
N PHE A 21 7.85 1.96 -11.07
CA PHE A 21 8.39 2.98 -11.97
C PHE A 21 9.53 3.81 -11.38
N GLN A 22 9.74 3.79 -10.06
CA GLN A 22 10.91 4.43 -9.45
C GLN A 22 12.02 3.41 -9.21
N ASN A 23 13.24 3.91 -9.00
CA ASN A 23 14.40 3.09 -8.67
C ASN A 23 14.54 2.85 -7.16
N GLU A 24 13.41 2.88 -6.44
CA GLU A 24 13.37 2.67 -5.00
C GLU A 24 13.35 1.19 -4.64
N SER A 25 13.86 0.90 -3.44
CA SER A 25 13.74 -0.42 -2.85
C SER A 25 12.41 -0.56 -2.10
N PRO A 26 11.83 -1.77 -2.02
CA PRO A 26 10.65 -2.01 -1.20
C PRO A 26 10.79 -1.54 0.26
N GLU A 27 11.99 -1.66 0.83
CA GLU A 27 12.29 -1.17 2.17
C GLU A 27 12.20 0.35 2.29
N ASP A 28 12.78 1.09 1.35
CA ASP A 28 12.73 2.55 1.35
C ASP A 28 11.29 3.05 1.20
N THR A 29 10.54 2.47 0.26
CA THR A 29 9.12 2.80 0.08
C THR A 29 8.28 2.49 1.33
N VAL A 30 8.57 1.39 2.06
CA VAL A 30 7.92 1.13 3.36
C VAL A 30 8.30 2.18 4.41
N ASN A 31 9.56 2.63 4.45
CA ASN A 31 9.98 3.69 5.37
C ASN A 31 9.25 5.01 5.08
N GLU A 32 9.03 5.35 3.81
CA GLU A 32 8.23 6.52 3.46
C GLU A 32 6.74 6.36 3.83
N MET A 33 6.20 5.16 3.62
CA MET A 33 4.84 4.82 4.05
C MET A 33 4.67 4.95 5.57
N ILE A 34 5.65 4.52 6.36
CA ILE A 34 5.68 4.71 7.83
C ILE A 34 5.55 6.19 8.18
N LEU A 35 6.34 7.06 7.54
CA LEU A 35 6.30 8.50 7.79
C LEU A 35 4.93 9.11 7.50
N LEU A 36 4.27 8.66 6.41
CA LEU A 36 2.92 9.10 6.09
C LEU A 36 1.89 8.61 7.11
N ILE A 37 1.95 7.33 7.48
CA ILE A 37 1.06 6.71 8.48
C ILE A 37 1.19 7.42 9.82
N ASP A 38 2.42 7.61 10.31
CA ASP A 38 2.65 8.25 11.59
C ASP A 38 2.21 9.72 11.57
N LYS A 39 2.37 10.42 10.45
CA LYS A 39 1.84 11.79 10.28
C LYS A 39 0.32 11.85 10.34
N ILE A 40 -0.39 10.86 9.79
CA ILE A 40 -1.85 10.76 9.87
C ILE A 40 -2.28 10.48 11.31
N LEU A 41 -1.67 9.48 11.96
CA LEU A 41 -2.03 9.06 13.32
C LEU A 41 -1.63 10.10 14.39
N ALA A 42 -0.61 10.92 14.15
CA ALA A 42 -0.24 12.02 15.02
C ALA A 42 -1.18 13.24 14.90
N TRP A 43 -1.95 13.34 13.81
CA TRP A 43 -2.88 14.46 13.63
C TRP A 43 -4.12 14.33 14.53
N SER A 44 -4.65 13.12 14.70
CA SER A 44 -5.76 12.83 15.60
C SER A 44 -5.74 11.36 16.01
N ASP A 45 -5.99 11.09 17.28
CA ASP A 45 -6.20 9.73 17.82
C ASP A 45 -7.57 9.13 17.43
N GLN A 46 -8.49 9.96 16.95
CA GLN A 46 -9.84 9.55 16.52
C GLN A 46 -9.91 9.11 15.05
N VAL A 47 -8.85 9.32 14.26
CA VAL A 47 -8.85 8.89 12.86
C VAL A 47 -8.74 7.37 12.77
N TYR A 48 -9.59 6.75 11.96
CA TYR A 48 -9.48 5.35 11.57
C TYR A 48 -8.76 5.24 10.23
N LEU A 49 -7.60 4.60 10.22
CA LEU A 49 -6.76 4.46 9.03
C LEU A 49 -6.81 3.02 8.51
N PHE A 50 -7.20 2.85 7.25
CA PHE A 50 -7.08 1.59 6.53
C PHE A 50 -5.94 1.72 5.52
N VAL A 51 -4.93 0.86 5.63
CA VAL A 51 -3.79 0.85 4.72
C VAL A 51 -3.84 -0.43 3.91
N SER A 52 -3.88 -0.28 2.59
CA SER A 52 -4.01 -1.40 1.66
C SER A 52 -2.68 -1.79 1.05
N SER A 53 -2.49 -3.09 0.82
CA SER A 53 -1.44 -3.58 -0.08
C SER A 53 -1.62 -3.05 -1.50
N ILE A 54 -0.52 -3.04 -2.26
CA ILE A 54 -0.58 -2.98 -3.72
C ILE A 54 -1.40 -4.21 -4.17
N PRO A 55 -2.47 -4.03 -4.97
CA PRO A 55 -3.26 -5.16 -5.46
C PRO A 55 -2.42 -6.07 -6.37
N SER A 56 -3.00 -7.18 -6.84
CA SER A 56 -2.33 -7.96 -7.86
C SER A 56 -1.99 -7.11 -9.08
N ILE A 57 -0.90 -7.46 -9.77
CA ILE A 57 -0.54 -6.88 -11.07
C ILE A 57 -0.41 -8.03 -12.07
N ASN A 58 -0.60 -7.74 -13.36
CA ASN A 58 -0.34 -8.70 -14.42
C ASN A 58 1.11 -8.54 -14.92
N PRO A 59 2.05 -9.41 -14.50
CA PRO A 59 3.45 -9.28 -14.88
C PRO A 59 3.68 -9.45 -16.39
N SER A 60 2.79 -10.16 -17.09
CA SER A 60 2.93 -10.40 -18.53
C SER A 60 2.66 -9.14 -19.38
N ALA A 61 1.95 -8.16 -18.81
CA ALA A 61 1.64 -6.88 -19.47
C ALA A 61 2.74 -5.82 -19.25
N LEU A 62 3.75 -6.11 -18.43
CA LEU A 62 4.76 -5.14 -18.01
C LEU A 62 6.17 -5.55 -18.42
N GLN A 63 6.97 -4.57 -18.85
CA GLN A 63 8.41 -4.76 -18.94
C GLN A 63 8.97 -5.09 -17.55
N ASP A 64 9.80 -6.12 -17.47
CA ASP A 64 10.36 -6.67 -16.23
C ASP A 64 9.30 -7.03 -15.18
N GLY A 65 8.08 -7.39 -15.64
CA GLY A 65 6.92 -7.59 -14.79
C GLY A 65 7.13 -8.63 -13.67
N THR A 66 7.90 -9.69 -13.90
CA THR A 66 8.25 -10.66 -12.85
C THR A 66 9.01 -10.01 -11.70
N ILE A 67 10.02 -9.18 -12.00
CA ILE A 67 10.83 -8.49 -10.98
C ILE A 67 9.95 -7.47 -10.25
N LYS A 68 9.14 -6.72 -11.00
CA LYS A 68 8.19 -5.75 -10.45
C LYS A 68 7.17 -6.40 -9.51
N ASN A 69 6.64 -7.55 -9.89
CA ASN A 69 5.70 -8.33 -9.07
C ASN A 69 6.36 -8.82 -7.77
N GLN A 70 7.61 -9.31 -7.85
CA GLN A 70 8.38 -9.71 -6.66
C GLN A 70 8.66 -8.53 -5.72
N LYS A 71 8.96 -7.33 -6.27
CA LYS A 71 9.12 -6.13 -5.46
C LYS A 71 7.81 -5.74 -4.76
N ALA A 72 6.68 -5.81 -5.47
CA ALA A 72 5.35 -5.54 -4.89
C ALA A 72 5.02 -6.54 -3.78
N ASP A 73 5.31 -7.83 -3.97
CA ASP A 73 5.15 -8.85 -2.92
C ASP A 73 5.99 -8.54 -1.68
N LYS A 74 7.26 -8.15 -1.88
CA LYS A 74 8.15 -7.79 -0.79
C LYS A 74 7.65 -6.56 -0.03
N TYR A 75 7.24 -5.51 -0.75
CA TYR A 75 6.67 -4.30 -0.15
C TYR A 75 5.42 -4.63 0.68
N ASN A 76 4.48 -5.38 0.11
CA ASN A 76 3.25 -5.78 0.77
C ASN A 76 3.50 -6.60 2.04
N ASN A 77 4.45 -7.55 1.99
CA ASN A 77 4.82 -8.36 3.15
C ASN A 77 5.46 -7.53 4.27
N LEU A 78 6.38 -6.62 3.92
CA LEU A 78 7.01 -5.72 4.88
C LEU A 78 5.97 -4.81 5.55
N LEU A 79 5.06 -4.24 4.75
CA LEU A 79 3.99 -3.38 5.24
C LEU A 79 3.01 -4.15 6.15
N ALA A 80 2.58 -5.35 5.74
CA ALA A 80 1.71 -6.18 6.56
C ALA A 80 2.35 -6.50 7.91
N ASN A 81 3.58 -7.01 7.90
CA ASN A 81 4.32 -7.37 9.12
C ASN A 81 4.47 -6.19 10.07
N LEU A 82 4.79 -5.01 9.53
CA LEU A 82 4.89 -3.77 10.29
C LEU A 82 3.56 -3.43 10.97
N LEU A 83 2.47 -3.38 10.20
CA LEU A 83 1.17 -2.90 10.68
C LEU A 83 0.46 -3.89 11.62
N THR A 84 0.78 -5.18 11.51
CA THR A 84 0.35 -6.18 12.50
C THR A 84 1.28 -6.29 13.70
N GLY A 85 2.40 -5.57 13.69
CA GLY A 85 3.41 -5.60 14.74
C GLY A 85 3.06 -4.78 15.99
N GLU A 86 3.87 -4.94 17.03
CA GLU A 86 3.71 -4.32 18.34
C GLU A 86 3.61 -2.78 18.29
N SER A 87 4.31 -2.13 17.36
CA SER A 87 4.31 -0.67 17.19
C SER A 87 2.95 -0.09 16.81
N TYR A 88 2.06 -0.89 16.21
CA TYR A 88 0.77 -0.46 15.69
C TYR A 88 -0.43 -1.17 16.33
N LYS A 89 -0.21 -2.20 17.15
CA LYS A 89 -1.27 -3.06 17.72
C LYS A 89 -2.41 -2.32 18.44
N ASN A 90 -2.11 -1.18 19.07
CA ASN A 90 -3.06 -0.38 19.86
C ASN A 90 -3.50 0.90 19.13
N LYS A 91 -3.10 1.11 17.88
CA LYS A 91 -3.50 2.28 17.09
C LYS A 91 -4.78 1.98 16.29
N ASN A 92 -5.53 3.02 15.93
CA ASN A 92 -6.72 2.94 15.07
C ASN A 92 -6.34 2.72 13.59
N ILE A 93 -5.64 1.62 13.33
CA ILE A 93 -5.14 1.24 12.00
C ILE A 93 -5.50 -0.20 11.67
N ARG A 94 -5.79 -0.46 10.39
CA ARG A 94 -6.06 -1.80 9.86
C ARG A 94 -5.36 -1.98 8.52
N PHE A 95 -4.73 -3.13 8.34
CA PHE A 95 -4.20 -3.55 7.05
C PHE A 95 -5.30 -4.20 6.20
N VAL A 96 -5.36 -3.88 4.92
CA VAL A 96 -6.32 -4.41 3.95
C VAL A 96 -5.57 -5.16 2.85
N ASP A 97 -5.71 -6.47 2.81
CA ASP A 97 -4.95 -7.35 1.92
C ASP A 97 -5.57 -7.46 0.51
N ASN A 98 -5.49 -6.38 -0.26
CA ASN A 98 -5.95 -6.37 -1.66
C ASN A 98 -5.11 -7.27 -2.57
N ARG A 99 -3.85 -7.54 -2.22
CA ARG A 99 -2.95 -8.41 -2.98
C ARG A 99 -3.54 -9.81 -3.21
N ASN A 100 -4.22 -10.35 -2.21
CA ASN A 100 -4.85 -11.68 -2.26
C ASN A 100 -6.35 -11.65 -2.61
N LEU A 101 -6.95 -10.45 -2.70
CA LEU A 101 -8.35 -10.30 -3.13
C LEU A 101 -8.49 -10.19 -4.64
N PHE A 102 -7.51 -9.58 -5.31
CA PHE A 102 -7.50 -9.42 -6.76
C PHE A 102 -6.54 -10.39 -7.43
N THR A 103 -6.83 -10.70 -8.68
CA THR A 103 -6.07 -11.56 -9.57
C THR A 103 -5.57 -10.76 -10.78
N PRO A 104 -4.64 -11.30 -11.58
CA PRO A 104 -4.25 -10.66 -12.84
C PRO A 104 -5.40 -10.43 -13.83
N ASP A 105 -6.48 -11.21 -13.75
CA ASP A 105 -7.66 -11.10 -14.63
C ASP A 105 -8.54 -9.90 -14.26
N ASP A 106 -8.38 -9.36 -13.04
CA ASP A 106 -9.10 -8.17 -12.60
C ASP A 106 -8.44 -6.87 -13.10
N MET A 107 -7.32 -6.95 -13.83
CA MET A 107 -6.56 -5.80 -14.33
C MET A 107 -7.01 -5.40 -15.74
N LEU A 108 -6.92 -4.09 -16.03
CA LEU A 108 -6.95 -3.55 -17.38
C LEU A 108 -5.77 -4.10 -18.20
N GLU A 109 -5.78 -3.80 -19.50
CA GLU A 109 -4.72 -4.22 -20.45
C GLU A 109 -3.32 -3.73 -20.02
N ASP A 110 -3.23 -2.64 -19.25
CA ASP A 110 -1.97 -2.15 -18.70
C ASP A 110 -1.39 -3.02 -17.57
N GLY A 111 -2.16 -3.98 -17.08
CA GLY A 111 -1.75 -4.92 -16.03
C GLY A 111 -1.57 -4.33 -14.64
N ILE A 112 -2.05 -3.11 -14.39
CA ILE A 112 -1.87 -2.40 -13.11
C ILE A 112 -3.20 -1.91 -12.56
N HIS A 113 -4.01 -1.27 -13.39
CA HIS A 113 -5.27 -0.67 -12.94
C HIS A 113 -6.38 -1.71 -12.92
N LEU A 114 -7.25 -1.65 -11.92
CA LEU A 114 -8.41 -2.54 -11.82
C LEU A 114 -9.45 -2.24 -12.89
N THR A 115 -10.11 -3.30 -13.36
CA THR A 115 -11.35 -3.22 -14.13
C THR A 115 -12.52 -2.74 -13.23
N PRO A 116 -13.55 -2.10 -13.82
CA PRO A 116 -14.74 -1.69 -13.07
C PRO A 116 -15.57 -2.84 -12.48
#